data_AF-A0A7J2NRT0-F1
#
_entry.id   AF-A0A7J2NRT0-F1
#
_cell.length_a   1.000
_cell.length_b   1.000
_cell.length_c   1.000
_cell.angle_alpha   90.00
_cell.angle_beta   90.00
_cell.angle_gamma   90.00
#
_symmetry.space_group_name_H-M   'P 1'
#
loop_
_entity.id
_entity.type
_entity.pdbx_description
1 polymer ?
#
loop_
_entity_poly.entity_id
_entity_poly.type
_entity_poly.pdbx_seq_one_letter_code
_entity_poly.pdbx_strand_id
1 'polypeptide(L)'
;MVRPKDRTHSKKSKRQRTPGGKLKVYKMPRKKTVRLSCANCGKPVHGTKIKGSSKTEKRPSRKFPELCAKCSKSKILNIALEA
;
A
#
# COMPACT_ATOMS: atom_id res chain seq x y z
N MET A 1 -6.78 29.13 16.05
CA MET A 1 -6.56 29.10 14.59
C MET A 1 -5.59 27.97 14.24
N VAL A 2 -5.85 27.16 13.20
CA VAL A 2 -4.90 26.09 12.77
C VAL A 2 -3.73 26.73 12.03
N ARG A 3 -2.49 26.41 12.43
CA ARG A 3 -1.28 26.94 11.82
C ARG A 3 -1.28 26.67 10.30
N PRO A 4 -0.88 27.63 9.44
CA PRO A 4 -0.86 27.42 7.98
C PRO A 4 -0.11 26.16 7.55
N LYS A 5 1.00 25.83 8.22
CA LYS A 5 1.78 24.57 8.00
C LYS A 5 1.02 23.26 8.23
N ASP A 6 -0.19 23.32 8.80
CA ASP A 6 -1.05 22.17 9.06
C ASP A 6 -2.28 22.10 8.11
N ARG A 7 -2.31 22.98 7.10
CA ARG A 7 -3.29 23.03 6.00
C ARG A 7 -2.73 22.39 4.71
N THR A 8 -2.00 21.28 4.83
CA THR A 8 -1.36 20.59 3.70
C THR A 8 -2.04 19.26 3.40
N HIS A 9 -1.98 18.81 2.14
CA HIS A 9 -2.53 17.50 1.73
C HIS A 9 -1.85 16.30 2.43
N SER A 10 -0.63 16.51 2.93
CA SER A 10 0.14 15.52 3.70
C SER A 10 -0.40 15.24 5.11
N LYS A 11 -1.26 16.10 5.66
CA LYS A 11 -1.81 15.97 7.01
C LYS A 11 -3.34 15.83 6.97
N LYS A 12 -3.85 14.83 7.70
CA LYS A 12 -5.28 14.62 7.94
C LYS A 12 -5.66 15.21 9.30
N SER A 13 -6.84 15.82 9.38
CA SER A 13 -7.44 16.24 10.65
C SER A 13 -8.35 15.12 11.16
N LYS A 14 -8.20 14.72 12.43
CA LYS A 14 -9.10 13.80 13.14
C LYS A 14 -9.64 14.51 14.37
N ARG A 15 -10.96 14.67 14.47
CA ARG A 15 -11.61 15.17 15.70
C ARG A 15 -11.82 14.00 16.63
N GLN A 16 -11.33 14.08 17.87
CA GLN A 16 -11.49 13.02 18.86
C GLN A 16 -11.68 13.66 20.24
N ARG A 17 -12.60 13.10 21.05
CA ARG A 17 -12.76 13.49 22.44
C ARG A 17 -11.60 12.92 23.27
N THR A 18 -11.02 13.74 24.11
CA THR A 18 -10.06 13.29 25.12
C THR A 18 -10.79 12.58 26.26
N PRO A 19 -10.10 11.76 27.09
CA PRO A 19 -10.70 11.14 28.26
C PRO A 19 -11.39 12.14 29.20
N GLY A 20 -10.87 13.37 29.31
CA GLY A 20 -11.51 14.47 30.04
C GLY A 20 -12.65 15.19 29.28
N GLY A 21 -13.28 14.54 28.31
CA GLY A 21 -14.47 15.02 27.59
C GLY A 21 -14.25 16.13 26.55
N LYS A 22 -13.07 16.75 26.49
CA LYS A 22 -12.79 17.86 25.57
C LYS A 22 -12.63 17.38 24.13
N LEU A 23 -13.31 18.02 23.18
CA LEU A 23 -13.14 17.73 21.76
C LEU A 23 -11.84 18.40 21.25
N LYS A 24 -10.87 17.59 20.79
CA LYS A 24 -9.60 18.10 20.24
C LYS A 24 -9.44 17.69 18.78
N VAL A 25 -8.82 18.57 17.98
CA VAL A 25 -8.46 18.29 16.58
C VAL A 25 -7.01 17.83 16.52
N TYR A 26 -6.81 16.55 16.23
CA TYR A 26 -5.50 15.95 16.03
C TYR A 26 -5.10 16.04 14.56
N LYS A 27 -3.87 16.49 14.30
CA LYS A 27 -3.26 16.50 12.95
C LYS A 27 -2.35 15.28 12.84
N MET A 28 -2.66 14.38 11.93
CA MET A 28 -1.90 13.14 11.73
C MET A 28 -1.34 13.10 10.30
N PRO A 29 -0.17 12.48 10.08
CA PRO A 29 0.31 12.23 8.73
C PRO A 29 -0.71 11.39 7.96
N ARG A 30 -1.00 11.76 6.72
CA ARG A 30 -1.88 11.01 5.83
C ARG A 30 -1.18 9.70 5.46
N LYS A 31 -1.66 8.58 5.99
CA LYS A 31 -1.13 7.25 5.63
C LYS A 31 -1.43 7.00 4.15
N LYS A 32 -0.40 6.87 3.31
CA LYS A 32 -0.54 6.37 1.95
C LYS A 32 -0.75 4.86 2.02
N THR A 33 -1.91 4.38 1.56
CA THR A 33 -2.10 2.95 1.27
C THR A 33 -1.39 2.65 -0.04
N VAL A 34 -0.07 2.50 0.03
CA VAL A 34 0.70 2.05 -1.13
C VAL A 34 0.43 0.55 -1.28
N ARG A 35 -0.26 0.17 -2.36
CA ARG A 35 -0.39 -1.22 -2.78
C ARG A 35 0.68 -1.47 -3.85
N LEU A 36 1.30 -2.64 -3.79
CA LEU A 36 2.22 -3.06 -4.85
C LEU A 36 1.40 -3.27 -6.12
N SER A 37 1.85 -2.72 -7.25
CA SER A 37 1.16 -2.83 -8.53
C SER A 37 1.95 -3.75 -9.45
N CYS A 38 1.23 -4.51 -10.28
CA CYS A 38 1.81 -5.43 -11.25
C CYS A 38 2.58 -4.64 -12.32
N ALA A 39 3.84 -5.01 -12.56
CA ALA A 39 4.69 -4.34 -13.55
C ALA A 39 4.15 -4.44 -15.00
N ASN A 40 3.33 -5.46 -15.31
CA ASN A 40 2.80 -5.68 -16.66
C ASN A 40 1.44 -5.02 -16.91
N CYS A 41 0.54 -5.02 -15.91
CA CYS A 41 -0.86 -4.58 -16.11
C CYS A 41 -1.35 -3.53 -15.11
N GLY A 42 -0.49 -3.05 -14.21
CA GLY A 42 -0.83 -2.02 -13.22
C GLY A 42 -1.81 -2.45 -12.12
N LYS A 43 -2.38 -3.65 -12.19
CA LYS A 43 -3.32 -4.17 -11.17
C LYS A 43 -2.62 -4.42 -9.84
N PRO A 44 -3.28 -4.21 -8.69
CA PRO A 44 -2.68 -4.46 -7.38
C PRO A 44 -2.30 -5.93 -7.21
N VAL A 45 -1.12 -6.18 -6.66
CA VAL A 45 -0.65 -7.52 -6.30
C VAL A 45 -1.25 -7.88 -4.95
N HIS A 46 -1.98 -9.00 -4.90
CA HIS A 46 -2.57 -9.50 -3.66
C HIS A 46 -1.52 -10.17 -2.77
N GLY A 47 -1.73 -10.11 -1.45
CA GLY A 47 -0.89 -10.78 -0.47
C GLY A 47 0.39 -10.04 -0.09
N THR A 48 0.62 -8.82 -0.58
CA THR A 48 1.82 -8.03 -0.27
C THR A 48 1.53 -6.89 0.68
N LYS A 49 2.28 -6.81 1.78
CA LYS A 49 2.31 -5.67 2.72
C LYS A 49 3.65 -4.95 2.58
N ILE A 50 3.63 -3.62 2.47
CA ILE A 50 4.84 -2.84 2.14
C ILE A 50 5.58 -2.35 3.40
N LYS A 51 4.85 -1.81 4.39
CA LYS A 51 5.44 -1.00 5.46
C LYS A 51 5.47 -1.76 6.78
N GLY A 52 6.66 -1.91 7.36
CA GLY A 52 6.87 -2.54 8.68
C GLY A 52 6.75 -4.08 8.69
N SER A 53 6.65 -4.70 7.52
CA SER A 53 6.46 -6.14 7.33
C SER A 53 7.78 -6.89 7.05
N SER A 54 7.79 -8.19 7.33
CA SER A 54 8.91 -9.10 7.04
C SER A 54 9.11 -9.32 5.53
N LYS A 55 10.23 -9.94 5.12
CA LYS A 55 10.50 -10.25 3.70
C LYS A 55 9.41 -11.14 3.08
N THR A 56 8.88 -12.10 3.84
CA THR A 56 7.82 -13.01 3.39
C THR A 56 6.47 -12.31 3.21
N GLU A 57 6.16 -11.35 4.06
CA GLU A 57 4.93 -10.55 3.91
C GLU A 57 4.99 -9.52 2.77
N LYS A 58 6.20 -9.14 2.34
CA LYS A 58 6.41 -8.18 1.24
C LYS A 58 6.25 -8.82 -0.14
N ARG A 59 6.50 -10.12 -0.28
CA ARG A 59 6.61 -10.80 -1.57
C ARG A 59 5.85 -12.14 -1.53
N PRO A 60 4.95 -12.42 -2.50
CA PRO A 60 4.33 -13.73 -2.63
C PRO A 60 5.40 -14.80 -2.94
N SER A 61 5.19 -16.04 -2.49
CA SER A 61 6.12 -17.16 -2.70
C SER A 61 6.21 -17.66 -4.15
N ARG A 62 5.20 -17.35 -4.98
CA ARG A 62 5.17 -17.77 -6.40
C ARG A 62 6.28 -17.13 -7.25
N LYS A 63 6.63 -17.79 -8.36
CA LYS A 63 7.53 -17.23 -9.39
C LYS A 63 6.97 -15.91 -9.94
N PHE A 64 7.86 -14.97 -10.23
CA PHE A 64 7.55 -13.60 -10.68
C PHE A 64 6.54 -12.85 -9.77
N PRO A 65 6.93 -12.51 -8.53
CA PRO A 65 6.05 -11.82 -7.57
C PRO A 65 5.67 -10.40 -7.98
N GLU A 66 6.45 -9.78 -8.86
CA GLU A 66 6.25 -8.41 -9.37
C GLU A 66 5.08 -8.34 -10.33
N LEU A 67 4.65 -9.51 -10.83
CA LEU A 67 3.50 -9.67 -11.70
C LEU A 67 2.29 -10.13 -10.89
N CYS A 68 1.08 -9.87 -11.37
CA CYS A 68 -0.11 -10.53 -10.85
C CYS A 68 -0.13 -12.02 -11.25
N ALA A 69 -0.93 -12.83 -10.56
CA ALA A 69 -0.99 -14.28 -10.81
C ALA A 69 -1.30 -14.65 -12.28
N LYS A 70 -2.14 -13.84 -12.94
CA LYS A 70 -2.49 -14.03 -14.35
C LYS A 70 -1.29 -13.79 -15.28
N CYS A 71 -0.60 -12.66 -15.09
CA CYS A 71 0.57 -12.32 -15.90
C CYS A 71 1.77 -13.22 -15.61
N SER A 72 1.92 -13.72 -14.38
CA SER A 72 2.95 -14.74 -14.10
C SER A 72 2.65 -16.04 -14.83
N LYS A 73 1.38 -16.47 -14.87
CA LYS A 73 0.98 -17.70 -15.58
C LYS A 73 1.23 -17.60 -17.08
N SER A 74 0.87 -16.48 -17.71
CA SER A 74 1.12 -16.30 -19.15
C SER A 74 2.61 -16.31 -19.47
N LYS A 75 3.45 -15.66 -18.66
CA LYS A 75 4.91 -15.70 -18.87
C LYS A 75 5.49 -17.10 -18.73
N ILE A 76 5.03 -17.87 -17.73
CA ILE A 76 5.50 -19.24 -17.53
C ILE A 76 5.13 -20.12 -18.73
N LEU A 77 3.92 -19.97 -19.27
CA LEU A 77 3.48 -20.71 -20.45
C LEU A 77 4.30 -20.34 -21.70
N ASN A 78 4.55 -19.04 -21.92
CA ASN A 78 5.36 -18.61 -23.07
C ASN A 78 6.78 -19.18 -23.00
N ILE A 79 7.43 -19.11 -21.83
CA ILE A 79 8.76 -19.70 -21.61
C ILE A 79 8.74 -21.20 -21.89
N ALA A 80 7.67 -21.90 -21.53
CA ALA A 80 7.55 -23.34 -21.75
C ALA A 80 7.24 -23.73 -23.22
N LEU A 81 6.74 -22.79 -24.02
CA LEU A 81 6.47 -22.99 -25.45
C LEU A 81 7.67 -22.60 -26.33
N GLU A 82 8.51 -21.69 -25.84
CA GLU A 82 9.76 -21.27 -26.48
C GLU A 82 10.96 -22.18 -26.12
N ALA A 83 10.77 -23.08 -25.15
CA ALA A 83 11.74 -24.08 -24.70
C ALA A 83 11.46 -25.44 -25.34
#